data_AF-A0A6A6EAX8-F1
#
_entry.id   AF-A0A6A6EAX8-F1
#
_cell.length_a   1.000
_cell.length_b   1.000
_cell.length_c   1.000
_cell.angle_alpha   90.00
_cell.angle_beta   90.00
_cell.angle_gamma   90.00
#
_symmetry.space_group_name_H-M   'P 1'
#
loop_
_entity.id
_entity.type
_entity.pdbx_description
1 polymer ?
#
loop_
_entity_poly.entity_id
_entity_poly.type
_entity_poly.pdbx_seq_one_letter_code
_entity_poly.pdbx_strand_id
1 'polypeptide(L)'
;MLPQPRRSISTRFMLLCSSTRSIPTTRAKREDQYRTLRYTLGSVVVLFSPFSARSLSRLLHKQEVSQTLEDLLAILDIAEDQTRPLRLHHPSFRYFLLDRDRCGDSKLWVDEKQAHRTLADNCVRLMANSLKQDICSLDTYGVLVTNIDSSRV
;
A
#
# COMPACT_ATOMS: atom_id res chain seq x y z
N MET A 1 21.12 -15.60 -9.63
CA MET A 1 21.15 -15.68 -8.16
C MET A 1 21.01 -14.26 -7.61
N LEU A 2 19.86 -13.90 -7.04
CA LEU A 2 19.68 -12.59 -6.39
C LEU A 2 20.29 -12.63 -4.97
N PRO A 3 20.95 -11.56 -4.51
CA PRO A 3 21.68 -11.56 -3.26
C PRO A 3 20.72 -11.65 -2.06
N GLN A 4 20.99 -12.63 -1.19
CA GLN A 4 20.27 -12.79 0.08
C GLN A 4 20.58 -11.58 0.99
N PRO A 5 19.58 -10.87 1.50
CA PRO A 5 19.79 -9.73 2.39
C PRO A 5 20.42 -10.21 3.71
N ARG A 6 21.52 -9.58 4.13
CA ARG A 6 22.22 -9.93 5.37
C ARG A 6 21.29 -9.74 6.59
N ARG A 7 21.31 -10.71 7.51
CA ARG A 7 20.50 -10.77 8.74
C ARG A 7 20.50 -9.47 9.58
N SER A 8 21.54 -8.62 9.50
CA SER A 8 21.61 -7.37 10.28
C SER A 8 20.62 -6.28 9.84
N ILE A 9 20.10 -6.34 8.61
CA ILE A 9 19.04 -5.42 8.14
C ILE A 9 17.71 -5.76 8.83
N SER A 10 17.49 -6.98 9.33
CA SER A 10 16.22 -7.32 9.97
C SER A 10 16.07 -6.73 11.38
N THR A 11 17.14 -6.76 12.18
CA THR A 11 17.07 -6.44 13.62
C THR A 11 16.89 -4.96 13.90
N ARG A 12 17.54 -4.07 13.12
CA ARG A 12 17.41 -2.61 13.30
C ARG A 12 16.04 -2.09 12.84
N PHE A 13 15.40 -2.79 11.91
CA PHE A 13 14.11 -2.41 11.33
C PHE A 13 12.91 -2.87 12.17
N MET A 14 12.96 -4.05 12.80
CA MET A 14 11.93 -4.44 13.78
C MET A 14 11.88 -3.49 14.98
N LEU A 15 13.05 -3.08 15.50
CA LEU A 15 13.16 -2.10 16.59
C LEU A 15 12.51 -0.75 16.23
N LEU A 16 12.63 -0.33 14.96
CA LEU A 16 12.03 0.88 14.45
C LEU A 16 10.49 0.79 14.35
N CYS A 17 9.94 -0.32 13.84
CA CYS A 17 8.49 -0.57 13.84
C CYS A 17 7.90 -0.62 15.25
N SER A 18 8.67 -1.08 16.25
CA SER A 18 8.25 -1.07 17.65
C SER A 18 8.38 0.30 18.34
N SER A 19 9.08 1.26 17.71
CA SER A 19 9.39 2.59 18.24
C SER A 19 8.62 3.73 17.58
N THR A 20 7.59 3.42 16.77
CA THR A 20 6.67 4.44 16.21
C THR A 20 6.13 5.33 17.34
N ARG A 21 6.15 6.65 17.13
CA ARG A 21 6.12 7.72 18.16
C ARG A 21 4.89 7.75 19.08
N SER A 22 3.88 6.94 18.79
CA SER A 22 2.67 6.83 19.61
C SER A 22 2.76 5.60 20.51
N ILE A 23 3.38 5.73 21.69
CA ILE A 23 3.34 4.66 22.70
C ILE A 23 1.87 4.41 23.04
N PRO A 24 1.30 3.24 22.74
CA PRO A 24 -0.14 3.11 22.77
C PRO A 24 -0.56 2.76 24.18
N THR A 25 -1.46 3.57 24.73
CA THR A 25 -1.84 3.55 26.15
C THR A 25 -2.49 2.23 26.58
N THR A 26 -3.04 1.45 25.65
CA THR A 26 -3.73 0.17 25.92
C THR A 26 -3.31 -0.93 24.95
N ARG A 27 -3.47 -2.20 25.36
CA ARG A 27 -3.18 -3.38 24.53
C ARG A 27 -3.99 -3.39 23.22
N ALA A 28 -5.28 -3.06 23.30
CA ALA A 28 -6.16 -3.01 22.15
C ALA A 28 -5.72 -1.97 21.11
N LYS A 29 -5.30 -0.78 21.56
CA LYS A 29 -4.76 0.26 20.67
C LYS A 29 -3.49 -0.17 19.94
N ARG A 30 -2.57 -0.88 20.64
CA ARG A 30 -1.37 -1.38 19.94
C ARG A 30 -1.74 -2.39 18.86
N GLU A 31 -2.64 -3.30 19.16
CA GLU A 31 -3.05 -4.34 18.21
C GLU A 31 -3.67 -3.71 16.95
N ASP A 32 -4.52 -2.71 17.12
CA ASP A 32 -5.09 -1.98 15.99
C ASP A 32 -4.04 -1.24 15.16
N GLN A 33 -3.05 -0.61 15.80
CA GLN A 33 -1.92 0.00 15.11
C GLN A 33 -1.09 -1.03 14.33
N TYR A 34 -0.78 -2.19 14.91
CA TYR A 34 -0.06 -3.25 14.20
C TYR A 34 -0.87 -3.75 13.00
N ARG A 35 -2.19 -3.86 13.12
CA ARG A 35 -3.06 -4.24 11.99
C ARG A 35 -3.03 -3.20 10.88
N THR A 36 -3.15 -1.92 11.21
CA THR A 36 -3.10 -0.82 10.24
C THR A 36 -1.73 -0.70 9.59
N LEU A 37 -0.66 -0.89 10.38
CA LEU A 37 0.71 -0.93 9.90
C LEU A 37 0.93 -2.08 8.90
N ARG A 38 0.56 -3.30 9.28
CA ARG A 38 0.67 -4.50 8.44
C ARG A 38 -0.14 -4.37 7.15
N TYR A 39 -1.34 -3.81 7.25
CA TYR A 39 -2.22 -3.56 6.10
C TYR A 39 -1.60 -2.53 5.13
N THR A 40 -1.08 -1.43 5.66
CA THR A 40 -0.45 -0.36 4.86
C THR A 40 0.83 -0.85 4.20
N LEU A 41 1.75 -1.43 4.99
CA LEU A 41 3.00 -1.98 4.48
C LEU A 41 2.76 -3.11 3.49
N GLY A 42 1.83 -4.02 3.80
CA GLY A 42 1.43 -5.11 2.92
C GLY A 42 0.98 -4.59 1.56
N SER A 43 0.17 -3.53 1.53
CA SER A 43 -0.27 -2.88 0.30
C SER A 43 0.90 -2.26 -0.48
N VAL A 44 1.80 -1.55 0.20
CA VAL A 44 2.99 -0.95 -0.43
C VAL A 44 3.89 -2.02 -1.04
N VAL A 45 4.15 -3.11 -0.33
CA VAL A 45 5.13 -4.11 -0.79
C VAL A 45 4.61 -4.99 -1.91
N VAL A 46 3.30 -5.22 -2.03
CA VAL A 46 2.74 -6.06 -3.11
C VAL A 46 2.45 -5.28 -4.39
N LEU A 47 2.32 -3.95 -4.32
CA LEU A 47 2.17 -3.10 -5.48
C LEU A 47 3.32 -3.32 -6.48
N PHE A 48 2.97 -3.50 -7.75
CA PHE A 48 3.95 -3.64 -8.82
C PHE A 48 4.64 -2.31 -9.10
N SER A 49 3.84 -1.25 -9.27
CA SER A 49 4.33 0.13 -9.38
C SER A 49 4.04 0.88 -8.09
N PRO A 50 5.02 1.60 -7.52
CA PRO A 50 4.79 2.39 -6.31
C PRO A 50 3.73 3.47 -6.57
N PHE A 51 2.89 3.68 -5.57
CA PHE A 51 1.89 4.74 -5.54
C PHE A 51 2.37 5.89 -4.67
N SER A 52 1.83 7.09 -4.89
CA SER A 52 2.00 8.19 -3.94
C SER A 52 1.18 7.95 -2.67
N ALA A 53 1.54 8.62 -1.58
CA ALA A 53 0.79 8.53 -0.31
C ALA A 53 -0.70 8.83 -0.51
N ARG A 54 -1.01 9.86 -1.31
CA ARG A 54 -2.38 10.26 -1.64
C ARG A 54 -3.13 9.19 -2.42
N SER A 55 -2.51 8.61 -3.45
CA SER A 55 -3.14 7.56 -4.26
C SER A 55 -3.36 6.29 -3.44
N LEU A 56 -2.42 5.93 -2.57
CA LEU A 56 -2.55 4.77 -1.69
C LEU A 56 -3.67 4.97 -0.66
N SER A 57 -3.74 6.12 0.00
CA SER A 57 -4.81 6.44 0.95
C SER A 57 -6.20 6.39 0.31
N ARG A 58 -6.34 6.92 -0.92
CA ARG A 58 -7.58 6.83 -1.70
C ARG A 58 -7.94 5.40 -2.04
N LEU A 59 -6.99 4.60 -2.53
CA LEU A 59 -7.23 3.21 -2.88
C LEU A 59 -7.64 2.37 -1.67
N LEU A 60 -6.95 2.55 -0.55
CA LEU A 60 -7.19 1.79 0.66
C LEU A 60 -8.42 2.27 1.46
N HIS A 61 -9.05 3.37 1.02
CA HIS A 61 -10.21 4.00 1.68
C HIS A 61 -9.98 4.25 3.18
N LYS A 62 -8.77 4.66 3.56
CA LYS A 62 -8.36 4.84 4.97
C LYS A 62 -7.48 6.08 5.14
N GLN A 63 -7.98 7.06 5.90
CA GLN A 63 -7.24 8.29 6.22
C GLN A 63 -6.01 8.01 7.11
N GLU A 64 -6.11 7.00 7.98
CA GLU A 64 -5.04 6.52 8.88
C GLU A 64 -3.77 6.08 8.12
N VAL A 65 -3.90 5.75 6.83
CA VAL A 65 -2.77 5.34 5.98
C VAL A 65 -1.76 6.47 5.86
N SER A 66 -2.20 7.72 5.69
CA SER A 66 -1.27 8.85 5.57
C SER A 66 -0.42 9.01 6.83
N GLN A 67 -1.06 8.96 8.00
CA GLN A 67 -0.34 9.03 9.29
C GLN A 67 0.61 7.84 9.47
N THR A 68 0.15 6.64 9.11
CA THR A 68 0.97 5.43 9.19
C THR A 68 2.19 5.53 8.28
N LEU A 69 2.06 6.10 7.08
CA LEU A 69 3.18 6.32 6.17
C LEU A 69 4.18 7.32 6.77
N GLU A 70 3.71 8.44 7.35
CA GLU A 70 4.58 9.41 8.03
C GLU A 70 5.35 8.79 9.22
N ASP A 71 4.74 7.86 9.94
CA ASP A 71 5.42 7.10 11.00
C ASP A 71 6.50 6.14 10.46
N LEU A 72 6.49 5.89 9.15
CA LEU A 72 7.39 4.95 8.47
C LEU A 72 8.50 5.64 7.66
N LEU A 73 8.82 6.90 7.91
CA LEU A 73 9.88 7.65 7.20
C LEU A 73 11.27 6.97 7.22
N ALA A 74 11.54 6.13 8.22
CA ALA A 74 12.80 5.38 8.29
C ALA A 74 12.79 4.05 7.50
N ILE A 75 11.66 3.70 6.88
CA ILE A 75 11.50 2.55 5.96
C ILE A 75 11.08 3.01 4.55
N LEU A 76 10.33 4.11 4.48
CA LEU A 76 9.84 4.72 3.27
C LEU A 76 10.52 6.06 3.03
N ASP A 77 11.02 6.25 1.82
CA ASP A 77 11.31 7.54 1.25
C ASP A 77 9.98 8.16 0.79
N ILE A 78 9.55 9.19 1.52
CA ILE A 78 8.36 9.97 1.25
C ILE A 78 8.82 11.34 0.78
N ALA A 79 8.60 11.63 -0.50
CA ALA A 79 8.90 12.94 -1.04
C ALA A 79 8.01 14.01 -0.40
N GLU A 80 8.54 15.22 -0.25
CA GLU A 80 7.77 16.41 0.19
C GLU A 80 6.55 16.64 -0.72
N ASP A 81 6.72 16.37 -2.02
CA ASP A 81 5.64 16.31 -2.98
C ASP A 81 4.85 14.99 -2.85
N GLN A 82 3.69 15.07 -2.19
CA GLN A 82 2.78 13.95 -1.96
C GLN A 82 2.18 13.33 -3.23
N THR A 83 2.49 13.86 -4.42
CA THR A 83 2.13 13.26 -5.70
C THR A 83 3.18 12.27 -6.21
N ARG A 84 4.40 12.31 -5.68
CA ARG A 84 5.48 11.40 -6.08
C ARG A 84 5.28 10.00 -5.48
N PRO A 85 5.73 8.94 -6.19
CA PRO A 85 5.61 7.57 -5.70
C PRO A 85 6.43 7.33 -4.42
N LEU A 86 5.84 6.61 -3.47
CA LEU A 86 6.53 6.11 -2.28
C LEU A 86 7.64 5.14 -2.70
N ARG A 87 8.79 5.21 -2.04
CA ARG A 87 9.89 4.27 -2.29
C ARG A 87 10.31 3.60 -0.99
N LEU A 88 10.56 2.29 -1.05
CA LEU A 88 11.22 1.61 0.05
C LEU A 88 12.69 2.02 0.06
N HIS A 89 13.24 2.37 1.22
CA HIS A 89 14.68 2.65 1.36
C HIS A 89 15.54 1.46 0.96
N HIS A 90 15.01 0.23 1.13
CA HIS A 90 15.72 -0.97 0.73
C HIS A 90 14.79 -2.03 0.11
N PRO A 91 15.03 -2.49 -1.13
CA PRO A 91 14.20 -3.49 -1.80
C PRO A 91 14.04 -4.82 -1.05
N SER A 92 15.02 -5.18 -0.20
CA SER A 92 14.91 -6.40 0.62
C SER A 92 13.73 -6.39 1.58
N PHE A 93 13.20 -5.21 1.91
CA PHE A 93 12.12 -5.06 2.86
C PHE A 93 10.84 -5.78 2.39
N ARG A 94 10.57 -5.70 1.07
CA ARG A 94 9.51 -6.51 0.45
C ARG A 94 9.68 -7.99 0.76
N TYR A 95 10.87 -8.54 0.46
CA TYR A 95 11.14 -9.96 0.68
C TYR A 95 11.15 -10.36 2.17
N PHE A 96 11.47 -9.43 3.07
CA PHE A 96 11.42 -9.68 4.50
C PHE A 96 9.98 -9.80 5.01
N LEU A 97 9.08 -8.92 4.58
CA LEU A 97 7.68 -8.94 5.04
C LEU A 97 6.85 -10.09 4.45
N LEU A 98 7.16 -10.51 3.21
CA LEU A 98 6.40 -11.56 2.53
C LEU A 98 6.83 -12.97 2.92
N ASP A 99 8.03 -13.13 3.49
CA ASP A 99 8.55 -14.40 3.96
C ASP A 99 8.35 -14.55 5.47
N ARG A 100 7.50 -15.50 5.86
CA ARG A 100 7.12 -15.75 7.26
C ARG A 100 8.32 -16.12 8.13
N ASP A 101 9.19 -16.98 7.62
CA ASP A 101 10.31 -17.54 8.37
C ASP A 101 11.41 -16.49 8.55
N ARG A 102 11.55 -15.57 7.59
CA ARG A 102 12.47 -14.43 7.69
C ARG A 102 11.93 -13.31 8.55
N CYS A 103 10.62 -13.04 8.51
CA CYS A 103 10.01 -11.95 9.29
C CYS A 103 10.14 -12.20 10.79
N GLY A 104 9.88 -13.44 11.23
CA GLY A 104 9.98 -13.86 12.63
C GLY A 104 8.90 -13.28 13.56
N ASP A 105 8.29 -12.14 13.22
CA ASP A 105 7.17 -11.53 13.93
C ASP A 105 5.86 -11.70 13.16
N SER A 106 4.98 -12.55 13.69
CA SER A 106 3.63 -12.79 13.14
C SER A 106 2.76 -11.53 13.01
N LYS A 107 3.02 -10.48 13.79
CA LYS A 107 2.26 -9.22 13.73
C LYS A 107 2.64 -8.35 12.54
N LEU A 108 3.86 -8.51 12.04
CA LEU A 108 4.40 -7.74 10.93
C LEU A 108 4.41 -8.54 9.62
N TRP A 109 4.47 -9.86 9.69
CA TRP A 109 4.44 -10.72 8.50
C TRP A 109 3.18 -10.48 7.66
N VAL A 110 3.36 -10.38 6.34
CA VAL A 110 2.29 -10.16 5.37
C VAL A 110 2.13 -11.41 4.52
N ASP A 111 0.90 -11.93 4.47
CA ASP A 111 0.53 -12.94 3.47
C ASP A 111 0.36 -12.26 2.11
N GLU A 112 1.23 -12.60 1.15
CA GLU A 112 1.25 -12.00 -0.19
C GLU A 112 -0.07 -12.18 -0.93
N LYS A 113 -0.66 -13.38 -0.88
CA LYS A 113 -1.91 -13.69 -1.59
C LYS A 113 -3.08 -12.91 -1.01
N GLN A 114 -3.15 -12.84 0.32
CA GLN A 114 -4.20 -12.08 1.00
C GLN A 114 -4.04 -10.58 0.74
N ALA A 115 -2.82 -10.05 0.75
CA ALA A 115 -2.56 -8.64 0.44
C ALA A 115 -2.96 -8.29 -1.00
N HIS A 116 -2.61 -9.13 -1.99
CA HIS A 116 -3.05 -8.95 -3.37
C HIS A 116 -4.57 -8.98 -3.53
N ARG A 117 -5.25 -9.96 -2.91
CA ARG A 117 -6.72 -10.06 -2.94
C ARG A 117 -7.37 -8.78 -2.39
N THR A 118 -6.89 -8.36 -1.22
CA THR A 118 -7.39 -7.15 -0.55
C THR A 118 -7.22 -5.90 -1.42
N LEU A 119 -6.06 -5.77 -2.09
CA LEU A 119 -5.79 -4.65 -2.98
C LEU A 119 -6.71 -4.69 -4.22
N ALA A 120 -6.94 -5.87 -4.79
CA ALA A 120 -7.85 -6.04 -5.92
C ALA A 120 -9.30 -5.68 -5.55
N ASP A 121 -9.78 -6.13 -4.38
CA ASP A 121 -11.12 -5.79 -3.88
C ASP A 121 -11.28 -4.27 -3.71
N ASN A 122 -10.25 -3.60 -3.17
CA ASN A 122 -10.23 -2.15 -3.04
C ASN A 122 -10.21 -1.43 -4.40
N CYS A 123 -9.48 -1.94 -5.39
CA CYS A 123 -9.53 -1.41 -6.76
C CYS A 123 -10.94 -1.50 -7.34
N VAL A 124 -11.59 -2.66 -7.22
CA VAL A 124 -12.96 -2.87 -7.72
C VAL A 124 -13.93 -1.91 -7.03
N ARG A 125 -13.83 -1.74 -5.71
CA ARG A 125 -14.64 -0.79 -4.95
C ARG A 125 -14.41 0.65 -5.40
N LEU A 126 -13.15 1.05 -5.57
CA LEU A 126 -12.82 2.40 -6.04
C LEU A 126 -13.38 2.66 -7.43
N MET A 127 -13.21 1.70 -8.35
CA MET A 127 -13.76 1.78 -9.72
C MET A 127 -15.28 1.87 -9.69
N ALA A 128 -15.97 1.03 -8.92
CA ALA A 128 -17.42 1.05 -8.80
C ALA A 128 -17.98 2.39 -8.28
N ASN A 129 -17.22 3.08 -7.42
CA ASN A 129 -17.64 4.36 -6.83
C ASN A 129 -17.22 5.58 -7.67
N SER A 130 -16.21 5.45 -8.53
CA SER A 130 -15.59 6.59 -9.23
C SER A 130 -15.84 6.59 -10.73
N LEU A 131 -16.07 5.42 -11.33
CA LEU A 131 -16.34 5.29 -12.76
C LEU A 131 -17.86 5.22 -12.96
N LYS A 132 -18.34 5.92 -13.99
CA LYS A 132 -19.69 5.73 -14.48
C LYS A 132 -19.70 4.64 -15.54
N GLN A 133 -20.77 3.84 -15.56
CA GLN A 133 -21.05 2.99 -16.71
C GLN A 133 -21.17 3.88 -17.93
N ASP A 134 -20.55 3.45 -19.03
CA ASP A 134 -20.56 4.20 -20.29
C ASP A 134 -20.01 5.63 -20.13
N ILE A 135 -18.67 5.71 -20.01
CA ILE A 135 -17.93 6.96 -19.76
C ILE A 135 -18.29 8.02 -20.81
N CYS A 136 -18.44 7.61 -22.07
CA CYS A 136 -18.80 8.51 -23.15
C CYS A 136 -20.32 8.74 -23.26
N SER A 137 -21.16 8.03 -22.50
CA SER A 137 -22.64 8.08 -22.53
C SER A 137 -23.25 7.67 -23.88
N LEU A 138 -22.58 6.76 -24.58
CA LEU A 138 -23.02 6.19 -25.84
C LEU A 138 -24.18 5.21 -25.59
N ASP A 139 -25.39 5.62 -25.97
CA ASP A 139 -26.62 4.82 -25.84
C ASP A 139 -26.57 3.42 -26.49
N THR A 140 -25.53 3.13 -27.29
CA THR A 140 -25.32 1.83 -27.92
C THR A 140 -23.86 1.38 -27.85
N TYR A 141 -23.66 0.08 -27.65
CA TYR A 141 -22.36 -0.57 -27.73
C TYR A 141 -22.01 -0.80 -29.21
N GLY A 142 -20.87 -0.28 -29.68
CA GLY A 142 -20.40 -0.47 -31.07
C GLY A 142 -20.26 0.80 -31.91
N VAL A 143 -20.40 1.98 -31.31
CA VAL A 143 -20.10 3.25 -31.99
C VAL A 143 -18.61 3.32 -32.33
N LEU A 144 -18.29 3.55 -33.61
CA LEU A 144 -16.92 3.79 -34.06
C LEU A 144 -16.36 5.05 -33.38
N VAL A 145 -15.11 5.02 -32.96
CA VAL A 145 -14.45 6.17 -32.29
C VAL A 145 -14.54 7.45 -33.12
N THR A 146 -14.52 7.33 -34.45
CA THR A 146 -14.68 8.47 -35.38
C THR A 146 -16.05 9.15 -35.32
N ASN A 147 -17.06 8.45 -34.82
CA ASN A 147 -18.44 8.93 -34.72
C ASN A 147 -18.76 9.43 -33.30
N ILE A 148 -17.81 9.37 -32.38
CA ILE A 148 -17.92 9.94 -31.04
C ILE A 148 -17.50 11.41 -31.13
N ASP A 149 -18.37 12.31 -30.67
CA ASP A 149 -18.02 13.73 -30.54
C ASP A 149 -16.79 13.90 -29.63
N SER A 150 -15.79 14.65 -30.10
CA SER A 150 -14.54 14.87 -29.35
C SER A 150 -14.74 15.55 -28.01
N SER A 151 -15.87 16.24 -27.79
CA SER A 151 -16.25 16.81 -26.49
C SER A 151 -16.64 15.75 -25.44
N ARG A 152 -16.83 14.49 -25.85
CA ARG A 152 -17.25 13.36 -24.98
C ARG A 152 -16.12 12.38 -24.65
N VAL A 153 -14.91 12.62 -25.15
CA VAL A 153 -13.71 11.77 -24.99
C VAL A 153 -12.74 12.40 -24.01
#